data_AF-A0A143QUA6-F1
#
_entry.id   AF-A0A143QUA6-F1
#
_cell.length_a   1.000
_cell.length_b   1.000
_cell.length_c   1.000
_cell.angle_alpha   90.00
_cell.angle_beta   90.00
_cell.angle_gamma   90.00
#
_symmetry.space_group_name_H-M   'P 1'
#
loop_
_entity.id
_entity.type
_entity.pdbx_description
1 polymer ?
#
loop_
_entity_poly.entity_id
_entity_poly.type
_entity_poly.pdbx_seq_one_letter_code
_entity_poly.pdbx_strand_id
1 'polypeptide(L)'
;MRTQSDPQLGATASYWSRKCARTWPARATDNEHMIDDDDVPSLALPKSPHWRALTAEATLASEQMASGARGLGALDPIRIGSFHTALFSLSIGYERMAKVALQIDARIETGNFLSEKEMRKRGHNIDTLLDHVEEMSIRRGYNTDPDCVRPKGDITSAITGILTGFALKGRYNYLDSLGAPTAAPADAEKQWDADVMVPIAAAHLSDRQRLTLEARAARARLLVDDMAKLSIGALVRRQDVFGDVHTDLPSAMSRKQLYKLLIPYSRMYALQPARWLAYILTALAQDSVGSSGAHGDVPDLSAFFRWMLQDDAYFRQRRDPGKG
;
A
#
# COMPACT_ATOMS: atom_id res chain seq x y z
N MET A 1 -56.87 25.42 -4.99
CA MET A 1 -55.44 25.31 -4.65
C MET A 1 -54.81 24.40 -5.69
N ARG A 2 -53.93 24.95 -6.53
CA ARG A 2 -53.32 24.26 -7.69
C ARG A 2 -52.30 23.22 -7.19
N THR A 3 -52.46 21.97 -7.59
CA THR A 3 -51.38 20.98 -7.57
C THR A 3 -50.99 20.73 -9.03
N GLN A 4 -49.85 21.28 -9.42
CA GLN A 4 -49.21 21.02 -10.70
C GLN A 4 -48.75 19.57 -10.76
N SER A 5 -49.30 18.83 -11.70
CA SER A 5 -48.68 17.69 -12.35
C SER A 5 -47.73 18.22 -13.43
N ASP A 6 -46.47 17.77 -13.44
CA ASP A 6 -45.69 17.73 -14.67
C ASP A 6 -44.89 16.42 -14.74
N PRO A 7 -44.92 15.70 -15.88
CA PRO A 7 -44.22 14.46 -16.13
C PRO A 7 -42.90 14.69 -16.88
N GLN A 8 -42.03 13.68 -16.87
CA GLN A 8 -41.13 13.23 -17.97
C GLN A 8 -39.82 12.65 -17.41
N LEU A 9 -39.88 11.36 -17.07
CA LEU A 9 -38.71 10.48 -17.05
C LEU A 9 -38.39 10.07 -18.49
N GLY A 10 -37.54 10.86 -19.14
CA GLY A 10 -37.02 10.63 -20.48
C GLY A 10 -35.56 10.15 -20.44
N ALA A 11 -35.38 8.89 -20.81
CA ALA A 11 -34.16 8.19 -21.21
C ALA A 11 -32.85 9.00 -21.39
N THR A 12 -31.83 8.68 -20.58
CA THR A 12 -30.40 8.68 -20.97
C THR A 12 -29.62 7.55 -20.27
N ALA A 13 -30.15 6.33 -20.36
CA ALA A 13 -29.42 5.10 -20.01
C ALA A 13 -28.93 4.39 -21.27
N SER A 14 -28.06 5.02 -22.07
CA SER A 14 -27.27 4.28 -23.09
C SER A 14 -26.16 5.13 -23.69
N TYR A 15 -24.92 4.99 -23.18
CA TYR A 15 -23.74 5.06 -24.06
C TYR A 15 -22.47 4.44 -23.45
N TRP A 16 -22.32 4.39 -22.12
CA TRP A 16 -21.04 4.01 -21.49
C TRP A 16 -20.96 2.64 -20.79
N SER A 17 -22.06 1.87 -20.74
CA SER A 17 -22.06 0.49 -20.22
C SER A 17 -21.42 -0.55 -21.18
N ARG A 18 -20.92 -0.14 -22.36
CA ARG A 18 -20.41 -1.06 -23.40
C ARG A 18 -18.89 -1.08 -23.59
N LYS A 19 -18.11 -0.25 -22.89
CA LYS A 19 -16.63 -0.23 -23.07
C LYS A 19 -15.81 -0.94 -21.99
N CYS A 20 -16.35 -1.18 -20.79
CA CYS A 20 -15.63 -1.93 -19.74
C CYS A 20 -16.10 -3.38 -19.56
N ALA A 21 -17.13 -3.81 -20.30
CA ALA A 21 -17.72 -5.15 -20.23
C ALA A 21 -17.34 -6.04 -21.42
N ARG A 22 -16.08 -5.97 -21.90
CA ARG A 22 -15.48 -7.10 -22.62
C ARG A 22 -14.98 -8.11 -21.58
N THR A 23 -15.95 -8.85 -21.06
CA THR A 23 -15.87 -10.26 -20.67
C THR A 23 -14.45 -10.78 -20.36
N TRP A 24 -14.08 -10.76 -19.08
CA TRP A 24 -13.34 -11.89 -18.54
C TRP A 24 -14.16 -13.15 -18.77
N PRO A 25 -13.65 -14.22 -19.41
CA PRO A 25 -14.40 -15.45 -19.53
C PRO A 25 -14.55 -16.07 -18.15
N ALA A 26 -15.79 -16.23 -17.72
CA ALA A 26 -16.14 -17.15 -16.65
C ALA A 26 -15.62 -18.55 -17.02
N ARG A 27 -15.14 -19.30 -16.02
CA ARG A 27 -14.79 -20.73 -16.15
C ARG A 27 -15.96 -21.47 -16.83
N ALA A 28 -15.76 -21.89 -18.07
CA ALA A 28 -16.57 -22.91 -18.71
C ALA A 28 -15.89 -24.25 -18.48
N THR A 29 -16.63 -25.14 -17.82
CA THR A 29 -16.35 -26.57 -17.70
C THR A 29 -16.52 -27.25 -19.06
N ASP A 30 -15.57 -28.13 -19.37
CA ASP A 30 -15.63 -29.31 -20.23
C ASP A 30 -16.27 -29.20 -21.64
N ASN A 31 -15.40 -29.21 -22.65
CA ASN A 31 -15.56 -30.05 -23.85
C ASN A 31 -14.22 -30.15 -24.59
N GLU A 32 -13.60 -31.33 -24.53
CA GLU A 32 -12.46 -31.73 -25.36
C GLU A 32 -12.92 -31.86 -26.81
N HIS A 33 -12.56 -30.91 -27.66
CA HIS A 33 -12.36 -31.12 -29.09
C HIS A 33 -11.01 -30.52 -29.45
N MET A 34 -10.06 -31.42 -29.64
CA MET A 34 -8.68 -31.17 -30.06
C MET A 34 -8.71 -30.69 -31.51
N ILE A 35 -8.72 -29.38 -31.70
CA ILE A 35 -8.32 -28.74 -32.96
C ILE A 35 -6.85 -28.42 -32.77
N ASP A 36 -6.00 -28.98 -33.63
CA ASP A 36 -4.56 -28.72 -33.64
C ASP A 36 -4.31 -27.20 -33.80
N ASP A 37 -3.80 -26.59 -32.74
CA ASP A 37 -3.59 -25.14 -32.55
C ASP A 37 -2.21 -24.68 -33.09
N ASP A 38 -1.64 -25.42 -34.05
CA ASP A 38 -0.24 -25.29 -34.45
C ASP A 38 0.04 -24.27 -35.59
N ASP A 39 -0.95 -23.48 -36.03
CA ASP A 39 -0.77 -22.63 -37.22
C ASP A 39 -1.30 -21.19 -37.11
N VAL A 40 -1.35 -20.62 -35.91
CA VAL A 40 -1.39 -19.15 -35.75
C VAL A 40 0.01 -18.68 -35.36
N PRO A 41 0.76 -18.01 -36.26
CA PRO A 41 1.97 -17.32 -35.88
C PRO A 41 1.59 -16.30 -34.81
N SER A 42 1.91 -16.62 -33.55
CA SER A 42 1.98 -15.65 -32.47
C SER A 42 3.02 -14.62 -32.89
N LEU A 43 2.57 -13.59 -33.62
CA LEU A 43 3.26 -12.35 -33.90
C LEU A 43 3.42 -11.62 -32.56
N ALA A 44 4.24 -12.19 -31.68
CA ALA A 44 4.75 -11.51 -30.52
C ALA A 44 5.61 -10.38 -31.06
N LEU A 45 5.02 -9.19 -31.16
CA LEU A 45 5.74 -7.98 -31.51
C LEU A 45 7.03 -7.93 -30.68
N PRO A 46 8.19 -7.69 -31.30
CA PRO A 46 9.45 -7.62 -30.56
C PRO A 46 9.32 -6.58 -29.46
N LYS A 47 9.41 -7.02 -28.20
CA LYS A 47 9.21 -6.17 -27.03
C LYS A 47 10.27 -5.07 -27.02
N SER A 48 9.83 -3.82 -27.06
CA SER A 48 10.72 -2.66 -27.15
C SER A 48 11.67 -2.57 -25.92
N PRO A 49 12.78 -1.82 -26.01
CA PRO A 49 13.59 -1.53 -24.83
C PRO A 49 12.79 -0.86 -23.70
N HIS A 50 11.82 -0.02 -24.03
CA HIS A 50 10.94 0.63 -23.06
C HIS A 50 10.02 -0.37 -22.36
N TRP A 51 9.47 -1.34 -23.11
CA TRP A 51 8.68 -2.43 -22.54
C TRP A 51 9.46 -3.23 -21.51
N ARG A 52 10.73 -3.55 -21.81
CA ARG A 52 11.61 -4.28 -20.89
C ARG A 52 11.92 -3.47 -19.63
N ALA A 53 12.19 -2.17 -19.78
CA ALA A 53 12.43 -1.28 -18.66
C ALA A 53 11.20 -1.14 -17.76
N LEU A 54 10.02 -0.90 -18.33
CA LEU A 54 8.77 -0.81 -17.57
C LEU A 54 8.40 -2.14 -16.89
N THR A 55 8.66 -3.27 -17.54
CA THR A 55 8.47 -4.61 -16.94
C THR A 55 9.38 -4.82 -15.73
N ALA A 56 10.64 -4.42 -15.84
CA ALA A 56 11.58 -4.49 -14.72
C ALA A 56 11.13 -3.59 -13.56
N GLU A 57 10.74 -2.35 -13.86
CA GLU A 57 10.26 -1.39 -12.86
C GLU A 57 8.95 -1.84 -12.19
N ALA A 58 8.00 -2.38 -12.95
CA ALA A 58 6.75 -2.91 -12.40
C ALA A 58 6.98 -4.13 -11.50
N THR A 59 7.87 -5.04 -11.91
CA THR A 59 8.29 -6.18 -11.09
C THR A 59 8.92 -5.71 -9.78
N LEU A 60 9.92 -4.82 -9.85
CA LEU A 60 10.61 -4.29 -8.68
C LEU A 60 9.63 -3.55 -7.75
N ALA A 61 8.72 -2.74 -8.28
CA ALA A 61 7.70 -2.05 -7.50
C ALA A 61 6.78 -3.04 -6.77
N SER A 62 6.27 -4.06 -7.48
CA SER A 62 5.38 -5.07 -6.90
C SER A 62 6.08 -5.89 -5.82
N GLU A 63 7.34 -6.29 -6.04
CA GLU A 63 8.16 -7.03 -5.06
C GLU A 63 8.44 -6.19 -3.81
N GLN A 64 8.74 -4.90 -3.96
CA GLN A 64 8.95 -4.00 -2.82
C GLN A 64 7.65 -3.80 -2.03
N MET A 65 6.52 -3.64 -2.70
CA MET A 65 5.21 -3.59 -2.03
C MET A 65 4.89 -4.88 -1.29
N ALA A 66 5.17 -6.05 -1.89
CA ALA A 66 4.96 -7.35 -1.25
C ALA A 66 5.89 -7.54 -0.03
N SER A 67 7.16 -7.15 -0.15
CA SER A 67 8.13 -7.16 0.94
C SER A 67 7.67 -6.26 2.09
N GLY A 68 7.24 -5.03 1.77
CA GLY A 68 6.69 -4.08 2.72
C GLY A 68 5.45 -4.61 3.46
N ALA A 69 4.49 -5.17 2.72
CA ALA A 69 3.29 -5.79 3.28
C ALA A 69 3.61 -6.96 4.24
N ARG A 70 4.59 -7.80 3.88
CA ARG A 70 5.08 -8.88 4.74
C ARG A 70 5.78 -8.33 5.99
N GLY A 71 6.57 -7.27 5.83
CA GLY A 71 7.21 -6.54 6.91
C GLY A 71 6.20 -6.00 7.92
N LEU A 72 5.12 -5.38 7.43
CA LEU A 72 3.99 -4.94 8.29
C LEU A 72 3.37 -6.13 9.04
N GLY A 73 3.20 -7.26 8.36
CA GLY A 73 2.74 -8.52 8.96
C GLY A 73 3.69 -9.13 10.01
N ALA A 74 4.88 -8.57 10.19
CA ALA A 74 5.91 -9.02 11.11
C ALA A 74 6.39 -7.92 12.08
N LEU A 75 5.67 -6.80 12.16
CA LEU A 75 6.00 -5.73 13.11
C LEU A 75 6.05 -6.25 14.54
N ASP A 76 7.11 -5.87 15.23
CA ASP A 76 7.28 -6.11 16.66
C ASP A 76 7.54 -4.75 17.32
N PRO A 77 6.65 -4.28 18.24
CA PRO A 77 6.77 -2.97 18.87
C PRO A 77 8.05 -2.78 19.71
N ILE A 78 8.78 -3.86 19.94
CA ILE A 78 10.03 -3.88 20.71
C ILE A 78 11.24 -3.90 19.77
N ARG A 79 11.06 -4.19 18.48
CA ARG A 79 12.15 -4.30 17.50
C ARG A 79 12.01 -3.20 16.46
N ILE A 80 12.68 -2.08 16.70
CA ILE A 80 12.80 -0.94 15.77
C ILE A 80 13.12 -1.40 14.34
N GLY A 81 14.07 -2.33 14.19
CA GLY A 81 14.45 -2.86 12.87
C GLY A 81 13.30 -3.47 12.06
N SER A 82 12.24 -3.97 12.73
CA SER A 82 11.05 -4.49 12.04
C SER A 82 10.26 -3.39 11.33
N PHE A 83 10.17 -2.19 11.93
CA PHE A 83 9.56 -1.02 11.29
C PHE A 83 10.41 -0.56 10.10
N HIS A 84 11.71 -0.39 10.29
CA HIS A 84 12.61 0.05 9.20
C HIS A 84 12.55 -0.88 7.99
N THR A 85 12.55 -2.21 8.20
CA THR A 85 12.42 -3.16 7.09
C THR A 85 11.10 -2.97 6.32
N ALA A 86 9.98 -2.80 7.03
CA ALA A 86 8.68 -2.59 6.39
C ALA A 86 8.60 -1.24 5.67
N LEU A 87 8.94 -0.14 6.37
CA LEU A 87 8.85 1.23 5.86
C LEU A 87 9.79 1.47 4.68
N PHE A 88 10.99 0.88 4.69
CA PHE A 88 11.93 1.01 3.58
C PHE A 88 11.38 0.40 2.29
N SER A 89 10.89 -0.84 2.36
CA SER A 89 10.29 -1.51 1.21
C SER A 89 9.02 -0.81 0.73
N LEU A 90 8.13 -0.39 1.64
CA LEU A 90 6.93 0.36 1.26
C LEU A 90 7.26 1.69 0.59
N SER A 91 8.19 2.46 1.16
CA SER A 91 8.57 3.77 0.62
C SER A 91 9.09 3.65 -0.82
N ILE A 92 9.93 2.65 -1.09
CA ILE A 92 10.47 2.40 -2.44
C ILE A 92 9.36 1.91 -3.38
N GLY A 93 8.50 1.00 -2.92
CA GLY A 93 7.38 0.49 -3.70
C GLY A 93 6.45 1.62 -4.15
N TYR A 94 6.02 2.47 -3.23
CA TYR A 94 5.19 3.63 -3.51
C TYR A 94 5.85 4.61 -4.49
N GLU A 95 7.11 4.97 -4.24
CA GLU A 95 7.86 5.87 -5.12
C GLU A 95 7.93 5.33 -6.56
N ARG A 96 8.27 4.04 -6.72
CA ARG A 96 8.37 3.40 -8.04
C ARG A 96 7.04 3.32 -8.75
N MET A 97 5.98 2.87 -8.07
CA MET A 97 4.63 2.81 -8.65
C MET A 97 4.18 4.18 -9.17
N ALA A 98 4.35 5.23 -8.36
CA ALA A 98 3.96 6.58 -8.76
C ALA A 98 4.80 7.09 -9.95
N LYS A 99 6.13 6.87 -9.94
CA LYS A 99 6.99 7.27 -11.06
C LYS A 99 6.69 6.50 -12.34
N VAL A 100 6.36 5.21 -12.27
CA VAL A 100 5.92 4.42 -13.42
C VAL A 100 4.63 5.01 -14.01
N ALA A 101 3.66 5.38 -13.16
CA ALA A 101 2.42 6.00 -13.62
C ALA A 101 2.69 7.31 -14.38
N LEU A 102 3.54 8.18 -13.82
CA LEU A 102 3.92 9.45 -14.44
C LEU A 102 4.74 9.30 -15.73
N GLN A 103 5.56 8.25 -15.84
CA GLN A 103 6.29 7.93 -17.07
C GLN A 103 5.35 7.50 -18.20
N ILE A 104 4.39 6.64 -17.89
CA ILE A 104 3.43 6.14 -18.87
C ILE A 104 2.49 7.26 -19.31
N ASP A 105 2.03 8.06 -18.37
CA ASP A 105 1.23 9.26 -18.63
C ASP A 105 1.90 10.19 -19.66
N ALA A 106 3.17 10.55 -19.40
CA ALA A 106 3.95 11.37 -20.32
C ALA A 106 4.14 10.73 -21.70
N ARG A 107 4.37 9.40 -21.74
CA ARG A 107 4.52 8.65 -22.99
C ARG A 107 3.24 8.66 -23.81
N ILE A 108 2.08 8.51 -23.15
CA ILE A 108 0.77 8.55 -23.81
C ILE A 108 0.48 9.95 -24.37
N GLU A 109 0.81 11.00 -23.62
CA GLU A 109 0.51 12.39 -24.01
C GLU A 109 1.43 12.97 -25.07
N THR A 110 2.73 12.82 -24.88
CA THR A 110 3.74 13.53 -25.65
C THR A 110 4.43 12.63 -26.67
N GLY A 111 4.14 11.33 -26.62
CA GLY A 111 4.89 10.32 -27.34
C GLY A 111 6.30 10.10 -26.77
N ASN A 112 6.68 10.72 -25.66
CA ASN A 112 8.02 10.58 -25.04
C ASN A 112 7.92 10.29 -23.54
N PHE A 113 8.84 9.49 -23.02
CA PHE A 113 9.02 9.36 -21.57
C PHE A 113 9.65 10.63 -21.00
N LEU A 114 9.42 10.91 -19.71
CA LEU A 114 10.11 12.00 -19.03
C LEU A 114 11.61 11.69 -19.01
N SER A 115 12.40 12.73 -19.28
CA SER A 115 13.85 12.69 -19.13
C SER A 115 14.26 12.47 -17.68
N GLU A 116 15.49 12.02 -17.47
CA GLU A 116 16.07 11.89 -16.13
C GLU A 116 16.00 13.20 -15.35
N LYS A 117 16.19 14.35 -16.01
CA LYS A 117 16.11 15.68 -15.41
C LYS A 117 14.70 16.01 -14.93
N GLU A 118 13.69 15.71 -15.74
CA GLU A 118 12.27 15.90 -15.38
C GLU A 118 11.87 14.96 -14.24
N MET A 119 12.30 13.71 -14.29
CA MET A 119 12.02 12.74 -13.23
C MET A 119 12.69 13.11 -11.91
N ARG A 120 13.95 13.56 -11.93
CA ARG A 120 14.65 14.08 -10.74
C ARG A 120 13.95 15.28 -10.14
N LYS A 121 13.39 16.18 -10.97
CA LYS A 121 12.62 17.35 -10.51
C LYS A 121 11.40 16.97 -9.68
N ARG A 122 10.80 15.81 -9.94
CA ARG A 122 9.66 15.28 -9.15
C ARG A 122 10.08 14.69 -7.80
N GLY A 123 11.38 14.49 -7.57
CA GLY A 123 11.95 14.13 -6.27
C GLY A 123 11.62 12.71 -5.79
N HIS A 124 11.73 12.52 -4.47
CA HIS A 124 11.45 11.27 -3.74
C HIS A 124 10.37 11.46 -2.67
N ASN A 125 9.70 12.61 -2.65
CA ASN A 125 8.61 12.88 -1.72
C ASN A 125 7.38 12.09 -2.19
N ILE A 126 6.96 11.10 -1.39
CA ILE A 126 5.87 10.20 -1.75
C ILE A 126 4.56 10.96 -1.84
N ASP A 127 4.21 11.81 -0.87
CA ASP A 127 2.96 12.57 -0.92
C ASP A 127 2.87 13.44 -2.18
N THR A 128 3.94 14.17 -2.51
CA THR A 128 3.99 14.97 -3.76
C THR A 128 3.86 14.11 -5.02
N LEU A 129 4.44 12.90 -5.03
CA LEU A 129 4.28 11.97 -6.14
C LEU A 129 2.83 11.47 -6.26
N LEU A 130 2.18 11.16 -5.13
CA LEU A 130 0.77 10.77 -5.12
C LEU A 130 -0.14 11.93 -5.53
N ASP A 131 0.17 13.16 -5.16
CA ASP A 131 -0.57 14.35 -5.60
C ASP A 131 -0.49 14.51 -7.13
N HIS A 132 0.70 14.38 -7.72
CA HIS A 132 0.86 14.41 -9.18
C HIS A 132 0.09 13.28 -9.88
N VAL A 133 0.05 12.08 -9.29
CA VAL A 133 -0.71 10.96 -9.84
C VAL A 133 -2.22 11.22 -9.73
N GLU A 134 -2.66 11.83 -8.64
CA GLU A 134 -4.06 12.23 -8.45
C GLU A 134 -4.47 13.30 -9.46
N GLU A 135 -3.68 14.36 -9.64
CA GLU A 135 -3.90 15.39 -10.66
C GLU A 135 -3.99 14.80 -12.07
N MET A 136 -3.08 13.87 -12.40
CA MET A 136 -3.09 13.13 -13.66
C MET A 136 -4.36 12.28 -13.80
N SER A 137 -4.78 11.57 -12.75
CA SER A 137 -5.97 10.72 -12.77
C SER A 137 -7.25 11.53 -13.02
N ILE A 138 -7.34 12.74 -12.46
CA ILE A 138 -8.44 13.67 -12.66
C ILE A 138 -8.43 14.18 -14.10
N ARG A 139 -7.26 14.60 -14.60
CA ARG A 139 -7.09 15.08 -15.98
C ARG A 139 -7.47 14.03 -17.03
N ARG A 140 -7.25 12.75 -16.73
CA ARG A 140 -7.64 11.61 -17.58
C ARG A 140 -9.08 11.13 -17.36
N GLY A 141 -9.78 11.64 -16.36
CA GLY A 141 -11.17 11.25 -16.04
C GLY A 141 -11.31 9.89 -15.35
N TYR A 142 -10.21 9.32 -14.83
CA TYR A 142 -10.24 8.04 -14.11
C TYR A 142 -11.00 8.13 -12.79
N ASN A 143 -11.08 9.32 -12.19
CA ASN A 143 -11.82 9.58 -10.95
C ASN A 143 -13.34 9.35 -11.04
N THR A 144 -13.88 8.99 -12.21
CA THR A 144 -15.26 8.53 -12.37
C THR A 144 -15.47 7.10 -11.88
N ASP A 145 -14.40 6.30 -11.81
CA ASP A 145 -14.37 4.99 -11.17
C ASP A 145 -14.02 5.16 -9.68
N PRO A 146 -14.87 4.72 -8.74
CA PRO A 146 -14.57 4.76 -7.31
C PRO A 146 -13.24 4.11 -6.91
N ASP A 147 -12.82 3.05 -7.63
CA ASP A 147 -11.56 2.34 -7.36
C ASP A 147 -10.32 3.14 -7.78
N CYS A 148 -10.51 4.15 -8.65
CA CYS A 148 -9.47 5.08 -9.09
C CYS A 148 -9.45 6.39 -8.28
N VAL A 149 -10.23 6.50 -7.20
CA VAL A 149 -10.20 7.65 -6.28
C VAL A 149 -9.20 7.39 -5.16
N ARG A 150 -8.30 8.36 -4.92
CA ARG A 150 -7.30 8.25 -3.86
C ARG A 150 -7.98 8.16 -2.48
N PRO A 151 -7.62 7.17 -1.64
CA PRO A 151 -8.11 7.12 -0.26
C PRO A 151 -7.49 8.25 0.58
N LYS A 152 -8.34 9.06 1.24
CA LYS A 152 -7.93 10.25 2.02
C LYS A 152 -8.27 10.18 3.52
N GLY A 153 -8.48 8.99 4.07
CA GLY A 153 -8.74 8.84 5.51
C GLY A 153 -7.53 9.23 6.36
N ASP A 154 -7.76 9.74 7.57
CA ASP A 154 -6.70 10.24 8.47
C ASP A 154 -5.57 9.23 8.68
N ILE A 155 -5.91 7.96 8.90
CA ILE A 155 -4.94 6.86 9.10
C ILE A 155 -4.10 6.65 7.84
N THR A 156 -4.74 6.68 6.67
CA THR A 156 -4.07 6.48 5.38
C THR A 156 -3.14 7.65 5.06
N SER A 157 -3.58 8.88 5.31
CA SER A 157 -2.77 10.09 5.15
C SER A 157 -1.59 10.13 6.12
N ALA A 158 -1.79 9.70 7.37
CA ALA A 158 -0.71 9.54 8.33
C ALA A 158 0.34 8.53 7.85
N ILE A 159 -0.09 7.39 7.31
CA ILE A 159 0.82 6.38 6.74
C ILE A 159 1.64 6.97 5.59
N THR A 160 1.04 7.64 4.61
CA THR A 160 1.82 8.21 3.49
C THR A 160 2.76 9.31 3.95
N GLY A 161 2.33 10.15 4.91
CA GLY A 161 3.19 11.15 5.54
C GLY A 161 4.40 10.56 6.27
N ILE A 162 4.22 9.47 7.03
CA ILE A 162 5.33 8.76 7.69
C ILE A 162 6.27 8.18 6.65
N LEU A 163 5.75 7.56 5.57
CA LEU A 163 6.58 7.02 4.50
C LEU A 163 7.37 8.13 3.78
N THR A 164 6.77 9.30 3.54
CA THR A 164 7.45 10.48 3.00
C THR A 164 8.59 10.93 3.92
N GLY A 165 8.32 11.14 5.21
CA GLY A 165 9.34 11.53 6.19
C GLY A 165 10.47 10.50 6.31
N PHE A 166 10.08 9.22 6.30
CA PHE A 166 11.02 8.10 6.33
C PHE A 166 11.92 8.07 5.10
N ALA A 167 11.35 8.24 3.90
CA ALA A 167 12.10 8.22 2.65
C ALA A 167 13.12 9.36 2.53
N LEU A 168 12.79 10.55 3.03
CA LEU A 168 13.61 11.75 2.90
C LEU A 168 14.75 11.83 3.93
N LYS A 169 14.46 11.46 5.18
CA LYS A 169 15.40 11.62 6.30
C LYS A 169 15.48 10.36 7.18
N GLY A 170 14.36 9.66 7.37
CA GLY A 170 14.26 8.54 8.31
C GLY A 170 15.17 7.32 8.06
N ARG A 171 15.64 7.11 6.82
CA ARG A 171 16.43 5.90 6.46
C ARG A 171 17.72 5.74 7.26
N TYR A 172 18.37 6.84 7.63
CA TYR A 172 19.67 6.85 8.32
C TYR A 172 19.66 7.61 9.65
N ASN A 173 18.47 7.97 10.17
CA ASN A 173 18.32 8.77 11.40
C ASN A 173 19.25 8.33 12.54
N TYR A 174 19.31 7.02 12.85
CA TYR A 174 20.15 6.52 13.93
C TYR A 174 21.64 6.68 13.64
N LEU A 175 22.08 6.48 12.39
CA LEU A 175 23.49 6.69 12.02
C LEU A 175 23.85 8.18 12.04
N ASP A 176 22.96 9.03 11.51
CA ASP A 176 23.15 10.48 11.49
C ASP A 176 23.21 11.05 12.91
N SER A 177 22.41 10.50 13.83
CA SER A 177 22.39 10.90 15.24
C SER A 177 23.69 10.62 15.99
N LEU A 178 24.55 9.73 15.48
CA LEU A 178 25.88 9.48 16.06
C LEU A 178 26.84 10.66 15.85
N GLY A 179 26.68 11.40 14.74
CA GLY A 179 27.58 12.49 14.35
C GLY A 179 27.15 13.87 14.83
N ALA A 180 25.84 14.08 15.06
CA ALA A 180 25.29 15.33 15.56
C ALA A 180 24.04 15.06 16.41
N PRO A 181 24.12 15.11 17.77
CA PRO A 181 23.00 14.81 18.67
C PRO A 181 21.81 15.79 18.61
N THR A 182 21.85 16.81 17.74
CA THR A 182 20.80 17.85 17.67
C THR A 182 19.55 17.36 16.96
N ALA A 183 18.39 17.59 17.61
CA ALA A 183 17.02 17.36 17.14
C ALA A 183 16.87 16.10 16.28
N ALA A 184 16.86 14.94 16.94
CA ALA A 184 16.53 13.66 16.33
C ALA A 184 15.30 13.85 15.40
N PRO A 185 15.42 13.54 14.09
CA PRO A 185 14.28 13.60 13.20
C PRO A 185 13.17 12.70 13.76
N ALA A 186 11.90 13.07 13.53
CA ALA A 186 10.76 12.31 14.05
C ALA A 186 10.94 10.81 13.79
N ASP A 187 11.01 10.06 14.89
CA ASP A 187 11.18 8.61 14.91
C ASP A 187 9.97 7.98 14.23
N ALA A 188 10.16 7.48 13.00
CA ALA A 188 9.07 7.00 12.16
C ALA A 188 8.27 5.87 12.82
N GLU A 189 8.94 5.08 13.67
CA GLU A 189 8.35 4.04 14.49
C GLU A 189 7.48 4.57 15.64
N LYS A 190 7.89 5.66 16.30
CA LYS A 190 7.07 6.36 17.31
C LYS A 190 5.87 7.00 16.64
N GLN A 191 6.09 7.64 15.49
CA GLN A 191 5.04 8.26 14.72
C GLN A 191 4.03 7.23 14.20
N TRP A 192 4.49 6.07 13.73
CA TRP A 192 3.61 4.96 13.33
C TRP A 192 2.75 4.47 14.50
N ASP A 193 3.32 4.37 15.70
CA ASP A 193 2.53 3.97 16.86
C ASP A 193 1.44 4.99 17.18
N ALA A 194 1.80 6.27 17.26
CA ALA A 194 0.90 7.35 17.66
C ALA A 194 -0.17 7.66 16.60
N ASP A 195 0.23 7.76 15.33
CA ASP A 195 -0.64 8.27 14.26
C ASP A 195 -1.32 7.16 13.46
N VAL A 196 -0.87 5.90 13.59
CA VAL A 196 -1.45 4.74 12.89
C VAL A 196 -2.03 3.73 13.86
N MET A 197 -1.24 3.20 14.80
CA MET A 197 -1.72 2.12 15.66
C MET A 197 -2.81 2.58 16.65
N VAL A 198 -2.65 3.76 17.28
CA VAL A 198 -3.65 4.29 18.21
C VAL A 198 -4.98 4.60 17.52
N PRO A 199 -5.04 5.30 16.37
CA PRO A 199 -6.28 5.49 15.63
C PRO A 199 -6.93 4.19 15.15
N ILE A 200 -6.14 3.20 14.72
CA ILE A 200 -6.67 1.87 14.37
C ILE A 200 -7.29 1.19 15.58
N ALA A 201 -6.63 1.27 16.75
CA ALA A 201 -7.17 0.71 17.97
C ALA A 201 -8.51 1.37 18.35
N ALA A 202 -8.59 2.69 18.20
CA ALA A 202 -9.81 3.45 18.41
C ALA A 202 -10.94 3.00 17.48
N ALA A 203 -10.65 2.81 16.19
CA ALA A 203 -11.64 2.47 15.17
C ALA A 203 -12.08 0.99 15.18
N HIS A 204 -11.20 0.05 15.52
CA HIS A 204 -11.42 -1.38 15.24
C HIS A 204 -11.44 -2.30 16.46
N LEU A 205 -10.97 -1.85 17.64
CA LEU A 205 -11.05 -2.69 18.83
C LEU A 205 -12.44 -2.61 19.48
N SER A 206 -13.11 -3.75 19.53
CA SER A 206 -14.32 -3.94 20.33
C SER A 206 -14.02 -3.83 21.83
N ASP A 207 -15.04 -3.43 22.61
CA ASP A 207 -14.95 -3.36 24.08
C ASP A 207 -14.51 -4.70 24.68
N ARG A 208 -14.99 -5.81 24.13
CA ARG A 208 -14.58 -7.16 24.54
C ARG A 208 -13.08 -7.38 24.36
N GLN A 209 -12.50 -6.93 23.26
CA GLN A 209 -11.05 -7.04 23.02
C GLN A 209 -10.27 -6.14 23.97
N ARG A 210 -10.74 -4.91 24.22
CA ARG A 210 -10.14 -3.97 25.17
C ARG A 210 -10.10 -4.56 26.59
N LEU A 211 -11.25 -5.01 27.09
CA LEU A 211 -11.36 -5.66 28.40
C LEU A 211 -10.48 -6.92 28.49
N THR A 212 -10.38 -7.70 27.41
CA THR A 212 -9.52 -8.88 27.39
C THR A 212 -8.04 -8.51 27.49
N LEU A 213 -7.61 -7.45 26.80
CA LEU A 213 -6.24 -6.94 26.89
C LEU A 213 -5.94 -6.41 28.29
N GLU A 214 -6.85 -5.63 28.87
CA GLU A 214 -6.73 -5.10 30.24
C GLU A 214 -6.66 -6.22 31.28
N ALA A 215 -7.56 -7.21 31.20
CA ALA A 215 -7.57 -8.34 32.12
C ALA A 215 -6.32 -9.22 32.01
N ARG A 216 -5.68 -9.27 30.83
CA ARG A 216 -4.40 -9.96 30.63
C ARG A 216 -3.23 -9.14 31.17
N ALA A 217 -3.22 -7.82 30.93
CA ALA A 217 -2.23 -6.91 31.50
C ALA A 217 -2.26 -6.97 33.04
N ALA A 218 -3.45 -6.93 33.64
CA ALA A 218 -3.63 -7.04 35.08
C ALA A 218 -3.11 -8.38 35.64
N ARG A 219 -3.44 -9.51 34.99
CA ARG A 219 -2.91 -10.83 35.38
C ARG A 219 -1.40 -10.93 35.27
N ALA A 220 -0.81 -10.38 34.21
CA ALA A 220 0.63 -10.38 34.05
C ALA A 220 1.33 -9.55 35.14
N ARG A 221 0.75 -8.40 35.55
CA ARG A 221 1.25 -7.61 36.68
C ARG A 221 1.29 -8.41 37.98
N LEU A 222 0.21 -9.10 38.32
CA LEU A 222 0.14 -9.95 39.52
C LEU A 222 1.24 -11.02 39.54
N LEU A 223 1.49 -11.68 38.40
CA LEU A 223 2.56 -12.68 38.30
C LEU A 223 3.96 -12.09 38.50
N VAL A 224 4.21 -10.88 37.99
CA VAL A 224 5.49 -10.20 38.22
C VAL A 224 5.65 -9.78 39.67
N ASP A 225 4.60 -9.27 40.31
CA ASP A 225 4.64 -8.90 41.72
C ASP A 225 4.94 -10.13 42.60
N ASP A 226 4.35 -11.28 42.29
CA ASP A 226 4.62 -12.53 43.00
C ASP A 226 6.03 -13.08 42.74
N MET A 227 6.56 -12.94 41.52
CA MET A 227 7.96 -13.30 41.22
C MET A 227 8.97 -12.36 41.90
N ALA A 228 8.66 -11.07 42.01
CA ALA A 228 9.48 -10.10 42.72
C ALA A 228 9.56 -10.42 44.22
N LYS A 229 8.45 -10.87 44.82
CA LYS A 229 8.42 -11.36 46.21
C LYS A 229 9.26 -12.63 46.43
N LEU A 230 9.48 -13.42 45.37
CA LEU A 230 10.28 -14.65 45.42
C LEU A 230 11.78 -14.42 45.16
N SER A 231 12.23 -13.17 44.98
CA SER A 231 13.64 -12.83 44.64
C SER A 231 14.15 -13.51 43.37
N ILE A 232 13.27 -14.02 42.50
CA ILE A 232 13.61 -14.57 41.18
C ILE A 232 13.67 -13.39 40.21
N GLY A 233 14.78 -12.67 40.22
CA GLY A 233 14.99 -11.48 39.38
C GLY A 233 15.24 -11.84 37.91
N ALA A 234 14.19 -12.01 37.11
CA ALA A 234 14.32 -12.02 35.65
C ALA A 234 14.34 -10.56 35.15
N LEU A 235 15.54 -9.97 35.07
CA LEU A 235 15.70 -8.61 34.53
C LEU A 235 15.58 -8.64 33.01
N VAL A 236 14.36 -8.46 32.49
CA VAL A 236 14.14 -8.25 31.06
C VAL A 236 14.30 -6.76 30.79
N ARG A 237 15.48 -6.32 30.35
CA ARG A 237 15.66 -4.97 29.84
C ARG A 237 15.25 -4.94 28.36
N ARG A 238 14.08 -4.39 28.05
CA ARG A 238 13.64 -4.13 26.68
C ARG A 238 13.36 -2.65 26.50
N GLN A 239 13.97 -2.05 25.50
CA GLN A 239 13.59 -0.71 25.06
C GLN A 239 12.52 -0.86 23.98
N ASP A 240 11.41 -0.13 24.12
CA ASP A 240 10.45 -0.02 23.03
C ASP A 240 10.80 1.13 22.08
N VAL A 241 9.91 1.33 21.10
CA VAL A 241 9.99 2.44 20.15
C VAL A 241 10.07 3.82 20.79
N PHE A 242 9.57 4.04 22.02
CA PHE A 242 9.68 5.32 22.73
C PHE A 242 11.04 5.52 23.43
N GLY A 243 11.88 4.48 23.47
CA GLY A 243 13.07 4.44 24.29
C GLY A 243 12.78 4.10 25.74
N ASP A 244 11.51 3.83 26.08
CA ASP A 244 11.10 3.44 27.41
C ASP A 244 11.69 2.07 27.72
N VAL A 245 12.40 1.99 28.84
CA VAL A 245 12.90 0.73 29.35
C VAL A 245 11.74 0.02 30.03
N HIS A 246 11.14 -0.92 29.31
CA HIS A 246 10.23 -1.91 29.90
C HIS A 246 11.07 -2.86 30.73
N THR A 247 11.10 -2.59 32.04
CA THR A 247 11.70 -3.47 33.05
C THR A 247 10.72 -4.53 33.53
N ASP A 248 9.45 -4.44 33.14
CA ASP A 248 8.42 -5.43 33.44
C ASP A 248 7.95 -6.18 32.18
N LEU A 249 7.89 -7.51 32.28
CA LEU A 249 7.36 -8.41 31.26
C LEU A 249 5.89 -8.14 30.83
N PRO A 250 4.99 -7.68 31.73
CA PRO A 250 3.56 -7.42 31.46
C PRO A 250 3.29 -6.33 30.42
N SER A 251 4.00 -5.20 30.50
CA SER A 251 3.86 -4.08 29.56
C SER A 251 4.26 -4.50 28.14
N ALA A 252 5.43 -5.11 27.99
CA ALA A 252 5.93 -5.63 26.72
C ALA A 252 5.02 -6.71 26.10
N MET A 253 4.49 -7.63 26.92
CA MET A 253 3.56 -8.67 26.46
C MET A 253 2.21 -8.09 26.02
N SER A 254 1.69 -7.10 26.75
CA SER A 254 0.41 -6.44 26.43
C SER A 254 0.51 -5.68 25.12
N ARG A 255 1.62 -4.95 24.91
CA ARG A 255 1.89 -4.22 23.67
C ARG A 255 2.01 -5.13 22.46
N LYS A 256 2.70 -6.26 22.60
CA LYS A 256 2.80 -7.27 21.53
C LYS A 256 1.45 -7.90 21.19
N GLN A 257 0.59 -8.14 22.18
CA GLN A 257 -0.76 -8.65 21.94
C GLN A 257 -1.65 -7.63 21.24
N LEU A 258 -1.57 -6.35 21.64
CA LEU A 258 -2.24 -5.26 20.97
C LEU A 258 -1.84 -5.23 19.49
N TYR A 259 -0.54 -5.18 19.20
CA TYR A 259 -0.03 -5.18 17.82
C TYR A 259 -0.54 -6.35 17.00
N LYS A 260 -0.60 -7.57 17.55
CA LYS A 260 -1.16 -8.73 16.84
C LYS A 260 -2.60 -8.51 16.37
N LEU A 261 -3.41 -7.78 17.13
CA LEU A 261 -4.79 -7.45 16.76
C LEU A 261 -4.87 -6.32 15.74
N LEU A 262 -3.94 -5.36 15.79
CA LEU A 262 -3.97 -4.17 14.93
C LEU A 262 -3.27 -4.35 13.57
N ILE A 263 -2.26 -5.22 13.49
CA ILE A 263 -1.47 -5.47 12.27
C ILE A 263 -2.32 -5.73 11.02
N PRO A 264 -3.39 -6.57 11.06
CA PRO A 264 -4.27 -6.76 9.90
C PRO A 264 -4.82 -5.44 9.33
N TYR A 265 -5.25 -4.54 10.20
CA TYR A 265 -5.80 -3.24 9.81
C TYR A 265 -4.71 -2.27 9.38
N SER A 266 -3.57 -2.26 10.07
CA SER A 266 -2.41 -1.42 9.71
C SER A 266 -1.92 -1.75 8.30
N ARG A 267 -1.83 -3.04 7.96
CA ARG A 267 -1.53 -3.48 6.59
C ARG A 267 -2.61 -3.09 5.58
N MET A 268 -3.89 -3.23 5.94
CA MET A 268 -5.00 -2.82 5.08
C MET A 268 -4.91 -1.33 4.73
N TYR A 269 -4.85 -0.44 5.72
CA TYR A 269 -4.73 1.00 5.47
C TYR A 269 -3.46 1.35 4.68
N ALA A 270 -2.34 0.67 4.96
CA ALA A 270 -1.10 0.88 4.23
C ALA A 270 -1.13 0.36 2.78
N LEU A 271 -2.06 -0.51 2.41
CA LEU A 271 -2.21 -1.05 1.05
C LEU A 271 -3.35 -0.41 0.26
N GLN A 272 -4.23 0.36 0.90
CA GLN A 272 -5.31 1.07 0.20
C GLN A 272 -4.76 2.07 -0.86
N PRO A 273 -3.77 2.94 -0.57
CA PRO A 273 -3.18 3.79 -1.60
C PRO A 273 -2.45 3.00 -2.69
N ALA A 274 -1.84 1.86 -2.35
CA ALA A 274 -1.20 0.99 -3.32
C ALA A 274 -2.19 0.34 -4.27
N ARG A 275 -3.35 -0.09 -3.76
CA ARG A 275 -4.48 -0.55 -4.58
C ARG A 275 -4.94 0.53 -5.55
N TRP A 276 -5.13 1.76 -5.05
CA TRP A 276 -5.48 2.90 -5.89
C TRP A 276 -4.43 3.10 -7.01
N LEU A 277 -3.14 3.12 -6.69
CA LEU A 277 -2.07 3.19 -7.70
C LEU A 277 -2.12 2.03 -8.70
N ALA A 278 -2.42 0.81 -8.25
CA ALA A 278 -2.55 -0.35 -9.13
C ALA A 278 -3.72 -0.22 -10.12
N TYR A 279 -4.85 0.36 -9.70
CA TYR A 279 -5.95 0.69 -10.59
C TYR A 279 -5.55 1.76 -11.62
N ILE A 280 -4.90 2.84 -11.18
CA ILE A 280 -4.39 3.88 -12.08
C ILE A 280 -3.40 3.33 -13.10
N LEU A 281 -2.46 2.48 -12.67
CA LEU A 281 -1.49 1.82 -13.55
C LEU A 281 -2.18 0.88 -14.56
N THR A 282 -3.23 0.19 -14.14
CA THR A 282 -4.03 -0.67 -15.04
C THR A 282 -4.78 0.17 -16.08
N ALA A 283 -5.39 1.29 -15.68
CA ALA A 283 -6.07 2.20 -16.60
C ALA A 283 -5.08 2.82 -17.60
N LEU A 284 -3.90 3.27 -17.15
CA LEU A 284 -2.83 3.76 -18.02
C LEU A 284 -2.34 2.71 -19.02
N ALA A 285 -2.19 1.45 -18.59
CA ALA A 285 -1.82 0.37 -19.49
C ALA A 285 -2.89 0.15 -20.58
N GLN A 286 -4.16 0.23 -20.23
CA GLN A 286 -5.27 0.13 -21.19
C GLN A 286 -5.27 1.29 -22.20
N ASP A 287 -5.11 2.53 -21.71
CA ASP A 287 -5.04 3.73 -22.56
C ASP A 287 -3.85 3.69 -23.52
N SER A 288 -2.73 3.10 -23.10
CA SER A 288 -1.52 2.99 -23.92
C SER A 288 -1.74 2.18 -25.21
N VAL A 289 -2.67 1.23 -25.22
CA VAL A 289 -2.96 0.38 -26.38
C VAL A 289 -3.48 1.21 -27.55
N GLY A 290 -4.27 2.26 -27.28
CA GLY A 290 -4.83 3.16 -28.27
C GLY A 290 -3.91 4.33 -28.66
N SER A 291 -2.80 4.53 -27.95
CA SER A 291 -1.86 5.63 -28.22
C SER A 291 -0.79 5.20 -29.21
N SER A 292 -0.68 5.88 -30.36
CA SER A 292 0.34 5.61 -31.37
C SER A 292 1.77 5.76 -30.85
N GLY A 293 1.98 6.55 -29.79
CA GLY A 293 3.28 6.76 -29.15
C GLY A 293 3.61 5.74 -28.06
N ALA A 294 2.62 5.11 -27.42
CA ALA A 294 2.83 4.19 -26.30
C ALA A 294 2.57 2.71 -26.64
N HIS A 295 1.93 2.46 -27.79
CA HIS A 295 1.60 1.11 -28.25
C HIS A 295 2.86 0.25 -28.39
N GLY A 296 2.86 -0.91 -27.72
CA GLY A 296 4.00 -1.85 -27.71
C GLY A 296 5.11 -1.51 -26.70
N ASP A 297 5.10 -0.32 -26.09
CA ASP A 297 6.07 0.07 -25.06
C ASP A 297 5.60 -0.21 -23.64
N VAL A 298 4.29 -0.21 -23.39
CA VAL A 298 3.75 -0.39 -22.05
C VAL A 298 3.26 -1.83 -21.87
N PRO A 299 3.76 -2.58 -20.87
CA PRO A 299 3.27 -3.93 -20.59
C PRO A 299 1.86 -3.90 -19.98
N ASP A 300 1.18 -5.05 -19.97
CA ASP A 300 -0.03 -5.21 -19.16
C ASP A 300 0.34 -5.15 -17.67
N LEU A 301 0.09 -3.99 -17.05
CA LEU A 301 0.42 -3.74 -15.65
C LEU A 301 -0.48 -4.48 -14.66
N SER A 302 -1.67 -4.92 -15.09
CA SER A 302 -2.56 -5.69 -14.23
C SER A 302 -1.94 -7.02 -13.79
N ALA A 303 -1.11 -7.63 -14.64
CA ALA A 303 -0.40 -8.86 -14.34
C ALA A 303 0.56 -8.73 -13.14
N PHE A 304 1.22 -7.59 -12.99
CA PHE A 304 2.21 -7.35 -11.92
C PHE A 304 1.55 -6.95 -10.60
N PHE A 305 0.42 -6.24 -10.67
CA PHE A 305 -0.23 -5.63 -9.52
C PHE A 305 -1.56 -6.29 -9.13
N ARG A 306 -1.92 -7.42 -9.75
CA ARG A 306 -3.18 -8.15 -9.51
C ARG A 306 -3.50 -8.39 -8.03
N TRP A 307 -2.49 -8.67 -7.22
CA TRP A 307 -2.67 -8.93 -5.79
C TRP A 307 -3.01 -7.66 -4.98
N MET A 308 -2.69 -6.47 -5.50
CA MET A 308 -3.07 -5.18 -4.92
C MET A 308 -4.47 -4.74 -5.36
N LEU A 309 -5.05 -5.34 -6.40
CA LEU A 309 -6.43 -5.08 -6.82
C LEU A 309 -7.48 -5.83 -5.97
N GLN A 310 -7.07 -6.39 -4.84
CA GLN A 310 -7.95 -7.15 -3.96
C GLN A 310 -8.63 -6.25 -2.92
N ASP A 311 -9.69 -6.76 -2.30
CA ASP A 311 -10.46 -6.02 -1.31
C ASP A 311 -9.74 -5.86 0.05
N ASP A 312 -10.34 -5.07 0.93
CA ASP A 312 -9.82 -4.83 2.28
C ASP A 312 -9.82 -6.12 3.14
N ALA A 313 -10.72 -7.07 2.87
CA ALA A 313 -10.74 -8.34 3.58
C ALA A 313 -9.50 -9.19 3.24
N TYR A 314 -9.10 -9.23 1.97
CA TYR A 314 -7.90 -9.88 1.49
C TYR A 314 -6.65 -9.34 2.19
N PHE A 315 -6.50 -8.01 2.24
CA PHE A 315 -5.36 -7.37 2.92
C PHE A 315 -5.34 -7.65 4.42
N ARG A 316 -6.49 -7.77 5.09
CA ARG A 316 -6.53 -8.10 6.52
C ARG A 316 -6.17 -9.56 6.79
N GLN A 317 -6.62 -10.50 5.96
CA GLN A 317 -6.50 -11.93 6.25
C GLN A 317 -5.11 -12.50 5.93
N ARG A 318 -4.43 -12.02 4.89
CA ARG A 318 -3.17 -12.62 4.42
C ARG A 318 -1.93 -11.95 4.98
N ARG A 319 -1.11 -12.72 5.71
CA ARG A 319 0.20 -12.26 6.19
C ARG A 319 1.16 -11.88 5.05
N ASP A 320 1.02 -12.54 3.91
CA ASP A 320 1.86 -12.36 2.73
C ASP A 320 0.97 -12.23 1.47
N PRO A 321 0.38 -11.05 1.24
CA PRO A 321 -0.62 -10.87 0.18
C PRO A 321 -0.04 -10.94 -1.24
N GLY A 322 1.27 -10.75 -1.40
CA GLY A 322 1.96 -10.78 -2.70
C GLY A 322 2.43 -12.16 -3.15
N LYS A 323 2.33 -13.20 -2.30
CA LYS A 323 2.52 -14.59 -2.73
C LYS A 323 1.17 -15.17 -3.17
N GLY A 324 0.98 -15.23 -4.49
CA GLY A 324 -0.06 -16.01 -5.15
C GLY A 324 0.31 -17.48 -5.21
#